data_AF-A0A1W1W2U5-F1
#
_entry.id   AF-A0A1W1W2U5-F1
#
_cell.length_a   1.000
_cell.length_b   1.000
_cell.length_c   1.000
_cell.angle_alpha   90.00
_cell.angle_beta   90.00
_cell.angle_gamma   90.00
#
_symmetry.space_group_name_H-M   'P 1'
#
loop_
_entity.id
_entity.type
_entity.pdbx_description
1 polymer ?
#
loop_
_entity_poly.entity_id
_entity_poly.type
_entity_poly.pdbx_seq_one_letter_code
_entity_poly.pdbx_strand_id
1 'polypeptide(L)' 'MEKMEKKEEILQVVREAAEARGGKLPCAVAQDLARKLGVPMRTIGQAADELKIKIVQCQLGCFE' A
#
# COMPACT_ATOMS: atom_id res chain seq x y z
N MET A 1 0.68 -10.88 20.97
CA MET A 1 2.02 -10.36 20.62
C MET A 1 2.28 -10.36 19.10
N GLU A 2 1.31 -10.77 18.26
CA GLU A 2 1.53 -11.09 16.83
C GLU A 2 1.44 -9.91 15.83
N LYS A 3 1.34 -8.66 16.28
CA LYS A 3 0.98 -7.53 15.39
C LYS A 3 2.14 -6.66 14.90
N MET A 4 3.36 -6.82 15.43
CA MET A 4 4.49 -5.93 15.09
C MET A 4 5.22 -6.33 13.80
N GLU A 5 5.39 -7.62 13.50
CA GLU A 5 6.19 -8.05 12.35
C GLU A 5 5.52 -7.76 11.00
N LYS A 6 4.20 -7.90 10.91
CA LYS A 6 3.47 -7.70 9.63
C LYS A 6 3.41 -6.24 9.18
N LYS A 7 3.51 -5.26 10.08
CA LYS A 7 3.42 -3.84 9.69
C LYS A 7 4.63 -3.41 8.87
N GLU A 8 5.81 -3.84 9.29
CA GLU A 8 7.08 -3.50 8.64
C GLU A 8 7.20 -4.13 7.25
N GLU A 9 6.74 -5.38 7.11
CA GLU A 9 6.64 -6.05 5.81
C GLU A 9 5.76 -5.24 4.85
N ILE A 10 4.57 -4.81 5.28
CA ILE A 10 3.65 -4.02 4.45
C ILE A 10 4.28 -2.70 4.00
N LEU A 11 4.95 -1.97 4.90
CA LEU A 11 5.67 -0.73 4.58
C LEU A 11 6.74 -0.98 3.51
N GLN A 12 7.49 -2.07 3.63
CA GLN A 12 8.53 -2.42 2.69
C GLN A 12 7.97 -2.74 1.29
N VAL A 13 6.91 -3.55 1.17
CA VAL A 13 6.34 -3.85 -0.15
C VAL A 13 5.68 -2.63 -0.78
N VAL A 14 5.07 -1.76 0.02
CA VAL A 14 4.45 -0.52 -0.45
C VAL A 14 5.51 0.46 -0.96
N ARG A 15 6.62 0.65 -0.24
CA ARG A 15 7.71 1.53 -0.72
C ARG A 15 8.29 1.02 -2.03
N GLU A 16 8.60 -0.28 -2.14
CA GLU A 16 9.22 -0.86 -3.33
C GLU A 16 8.29 -0.74 -4.54
N ALA A 17 6.99 -1.04 -4.34
CA ALA A 17 5.99 -0.91 -5.39
C ALA A 17 5.81 0.54 -5.88
N ALA A 18 5.96 1.52 -4.99
CA ALA A 18 5.88 2.94 -5.33
C ALA A 18 7.15 3.44 -6.01
N GLU A 19 8.33 3.07 -5.50
CA GLU A 19 9.63 3.45 -6.07
C GLU A 19 9.78 2.93 -7.50
N ALA A 20 9.38 1.67 -7.73
CA ALA A 20 9.34 1.06 -9.06
C ALA A 20 8.47 1.83 -10.08
N ARG A 21 7.60 2.73 -9.60
CA ARG A 21 6.69 3.55 -10.40
C ARG A 21 6.94 5.06 -10.24
N GLY A 22 8.11 5.45 -9.74
CA GLY A 22 8.51 6.85 -9.61
C GLY A 22 7.85 7.57 -8.43
N GLY A 23 7.70 6.87 -7.29
CA GLY A 23 7.16 7.42 -6.04
C GLY A 23 5.63 7.49 -6.00
N LYS A 24 4.95 6.70 -6.84
CA LYS A 24 3.49 6.68 -6.96
C LYS A 24 2.98 5.25 -6.83
N LEU A 25 1.98 5.03 -5.98
CA LEU A 25 1.41 3.70 -5.75
C LEU A 25 0.06 3.58 -6.48
N PRO A 26 -0.10 2.75 -7.52
CA PRO A 26 -1.40 2.53 -8.12
C PRO A 26 -2.35 1.86 -7.13
N CYS A 27 -3.61 2.28 -7.07
CA CYS A 27 -4.62 1.62 -6.24
C CYS A 27 -4.74 0.12 -6.55
N ALA A 28 -4.64 -0.27 -7.84
CA ALA A 28 -4.62 -1.67 -8.25
C ALA A 28 -3.47 -2.47 -7.63
N VAL A 29 -2.29 -1.85 -7.49
CA VAL A 29 -1.12 -2.50 -6.87
C VAL A 29 -1.29 -2.57 -5.36
N ALA A 30 -1.79 -1.51 -4.74
CA ALA A 30 -2.14 -1.51 -3.31
C ALA A 30 -3.14 -2.64 -2.97
N GLN A 31 -4.12 -2.86 -3.84
CA GLN A 31 -5.14 -3.90 -3.68
C GLN A 31 -4.59 -5.32 -3.93
N ASP A 32 -3.71 -5.49 -4.92
CA ASP A 32 -2.99 -6.75 -5.17
C ASP A 32 -2.10 -7.13 -3.98
N LEU A 33 -1.35 -6.16 -3.44
CA LEU A 33 -0.55 -6.33 -2.23
C LEU A 33 -1.45 -6.71 -1.04
N ALA A 34 -2.56 -6.00 -0.83
CA ALA A 34 -3.51 -6.32 0.23
C ALA A 34 -4.00 -7.77 0.14
N ARG A 35 -4.35 -8.24 -1.08
CA ARG A 35 -4.78 -9.62 -1.35
C ARG A 35 -3.66 -10.63 -1.09
N LYS A 36 -2.43 -10.35 -1.53
CA LYS A 36 -1.26 -11.23 -1.33
C LYS A 36 -0.91 -11.40 0.13
N LEU A 37 -0.93 -10.30 0.89
CA LEU A 37 -0.62 -10.26 2.32
C LEU A 37 -1.80 -10.71 3.19
N GLY A 38 -3.00 -10.82 2.62
CA GLY A 38 -4.23 -11.14 3.37
C GLY A 38 -4.61 -10.04 4.36
N VAL A 39 -4.26 -8.79 4.08
CA VAL A 39 -4.50 -7.63 4.95
C VAL A 39 -5.53 -6.69 4.33
N PRO A 40 -6.28 -5.92 5.12
CA PRO A 40 -7.23 -4.97 4.58
C PRO A 40 -6.51 -3.82 3.87
N MET A 41 -7.11 -3.29 2.81
CA MET A 41 -6.56 -2.14 2.06
C MET A 41 -6.34 -0.91 2.96
N ARG A 42 -7.10 -0.78 4.05
CA ARG A 42 -6.87 0.26 5.08
C ARG A 42 -5.47 0.20 5.68
N THR A 43 -4.92 -1.00 5.91
CA THR A 43 -3.54 -1.15 6.41
C THR A 43 -2.52 -0.75 5.36
N ILE A 44 -2.74 -1.10 4.09
CA ILE A 44 -1.89 -0.65 2.98
C ILE A 44 -1.95 0.87 2.82
N GLY A 45 -3.14 1.47 2.95
CA GLY A 45 -3.34 2.92 2.91
C GLY A 45 -2.63 3.63 4.05
N GLN A 46 -2.70 3.11 5.28
CA GLN A 46 -1.93 3.62 6.41
C GLN A 46 -0.42 3.53 6.17
N ALA A 47 0.06 2.41 5.61
CA ALA A 47 1.47 2.27 5.28
C ALA A 47 1.91 3.26 4.20
N ALA A 48 1.10 3.45 3.15
CA ALA A 48 1.38 4.45 2.11
C ALA A 48 1.39 5.88 2.66
N ASP A 49 0.44 6.21 3.54
CA ASP A 49 0.37 7.52 4.23
C ASP A 49 1.59 7.77 5.12
N GLU A 50 1.99 6.78 5.91
CA GLU A 50 3.17 6.81 6.77
C GLU A 50 4.47 7.01 5.97
N LEU A 51 4.53 6.42 4.76
CA LEU A 51 5.63 6.59 3.81
C LEU A 51 5.52 7.88 2.96
N LYS A 52 4.48 8.69 3.15
CA LYS A 52 4.14 9.86 2.31
C LYS A 52 4.04 9.54 0.82
N ILE A 53 3.66 8.31 0.49
CA ILE A 53 3.46 7.85 -0.89
C ILE A 53 2.03 8.18 -1.30
N LYS A 54 1.89 8.93 -2.40
CA LYS A 54 0.57 9.17 -2.98
C LYS A 54 0.07 7.93 -3.72
N ILE A 55 -1.10 7.45 -3.29
CA ILE A 55 -1.84 6.45 -4.04
C ILE A 55 -2.48 7.17 -5.24
N VAL A 56 -2.17 6.71 -6.45
CA VAL A 56 -2.65 7.29 -7.71
C VAL A 56 -3.44 6.25 -8.51
N GLN A 57 -4.13 6.66 -9.58
CA GLN A 57 -4.91 5.75 -10.43
C GLN A 57 -5.87 4.86 -9.62
N CYS A 58 -6.78 5.47 -8.87
CA CYS A 58 -7.91 4.73 -8.34
C CYS A 58 -8.83 4.32 -9.50
N GLN A 59 -8.70 3.08 -9.96
CA GLN A 59 -9.55 2.53 -11.05
C GLN A 59 -11.04 2.51 -10.69
N LEU A 60 -11.37 2.66 -9.40
CA LEU A 60 -12.73 2.68 -8.88
C LEU A 60 -13.27 4.11 -8.63
N GLY A 61 -12.46 5.15 -8.82
CA GLY A 61 -12.84 6.52 -8.43
C GLY A 61 -12.93 6.74 -6.91
N CYS A 62 -12.54 5.78 -6.06
CA CYS A 62 -12.67 5.86 -4.60
C CYS A 62 -11.74 6.86 -3.88
N PHE A 63 -10.87 7.57 -4.59
CA PHE A 63 -10.03 8.61 -4.00
C PHE A 63 -10.35 9.91 -4.74
N GLU A 64 -11.40 10.59 -4.27
CA GLU A 64 -11.64 12.03 -4.44
C GLU A 64 -10.99 12.79 -3.29
#